data_AF-A0A4P5YP38-F1
#
_entry.id   AF-A0A4P5YP38-F1
#
_cell.length_a   1.000
_cell.length_b   1.000
_cell.length_c   1.000
_cell.angle_alpha   90.00
_cell.angle_beta   90.00
_cell.angle_gamma   90.00
#
_symmetry.space_group_name_H-M   'P 1'
#
loop_
_entity.id
_entity.type
_entity.pdbx_description
1 polymer ?
#
loop_
_entity_poly.entity_id
_entity_poly.type
_entity_poly.pdbx_seq_one_letter_code
_entity_poly.pdbx_strand_id
1 'polypeptide(L)'
;MVASNLPDGMLTIHQVAEATGLTPSLLRIWESRYGWPTPRRLANGYRTYHPRQLDDIRRVAELVHAGKPIGSIISDGLPSWPSDPARAPRRPRLSAARGLPAAPAGEAASLREDLLNALENDRAPAAEAALQRLAWVVRPADEALSGLLPALVGSAELAAAGRPLRDGNRLLELVANRARQLLRASRAAPGAVRIAPLGACLEARAVAAVAAWLLTMRGTSVVLSDAALGEGCGQAGWWLAADKAPASGPDGRIDSLGLDGAVAVATLLREALPWRVAKAA
;
A
#
# COMPACT_ATOMS: atom_id res chain seq x y z
N MET A 1 35.65 7.79 -43.50
CA MET A 1 36.13 8.05 -42.12
C MET A 1 35.89 9.52 -41.83
N VAL A 2 34.90 9.87 -41.00
CA VAL A 2 34.68 11.26 -40.55
C VAL A 2 34.96 11.28 -39.05
N ALA A 3 36.10 11.86 -38.69
CA ALA A 3 36.44 12.17 -37.31
C ALA A 3 35.56 13.34 -36.87
N SER A 4 34.42 13.01 -36.24
CA SER A 4 33.54 14.00 -35.62
C SER A 4 34.14 14.41 -34.28
N ASN A 5 34.43 15.70 -34.13
CA ASN A 5 34.83 16.36 -32.88
C ASN A 5 33.75 16.13 -31.81
N LEU A 6 33.85 15.02 -31.08
CA LEU A 6 33.04 14.74 -29.91
C LEU A 6 33.59 15.61 -28.76
N PRO A 7 32.74 16.28 -27.99
CA PRO A 7 33.19 16.96 -26.77
C PRO A 7 33.90 15.94 -25.86
N ASP A 8 35.01 16.35 -25.26
CA ASP A 8 35.97 15.47 -24.58
C ASP A 8 35.30 14.42 -23.70
N GLY A 9 35.53 13.15 -24.05
CA GLY A 9 35.04 11.98 -23.32
C GLY A 9 33.64 11.48 -23.70
N MET A 10 32.88 12.16 -24.56
CA MET A 10 31.57 11.62 -25.00
C MET A 10 31.70 10.51 -26.04
N LEU A 11 30.79 9.54 -25.97
CA LEU A 11 30.79 8.34 -26.80
C LEU A 11 29.60 8.33 -27.76
N THR A 12 29.83 7.91 -29.00
CA THR A 12 28.75 7.67 -29.97
C THR A 12 27.99 6.38 -29.65
N ILE A 13 26.79 6.23 -30.22
CA ILE A 13 26.02 4.99 -30.09
C ILE A 13 26.77 3.76 -30.60
N HIS A 14 27.64 3.91 -31.60
CA HIS A 14 28.45 2.81 -32.13
C HIS A 14 29.56 2.41 -31.16
N GLN A 15 30.23 3.37 -30.55
CA GLN A 15 31.25 3.10 -29.51
C GLN A 15 30.62 2.46 -28.26
N VAL A 16 29.42 2.91 -27.85
CA VAL A 16 28.69 2.30 -26.73
C VAL A 16 28.26 0.87 -27.07
N ALA A 17 27.75 0.64 -28.28
CA ALA A 17 27.37 -0.70 -28.76
C ALA A 17 28.57 -1.67 -28.73
N GLU A 18 29.71 -1.26 -29.27
CA GLU A 18 30.94 -2.03 -29.25
C GLU A 18 31.42 -2.34 -27.82
N ALA A 19 31.38 -1.35 -26.94
CA ALA A 19 31.83 -1.47 -25.56
C ALA A 19 30.90 -2.27 -24.63
N THR A 20 29.67 -2.58 -25.06
CA THR A 20 28.64 -3.28 -24.25
C THR A 20 28.17 -4.58 -24.88
N GLY A 21 28.58 -4.89 -26.11
CA GLY A 21 28.09 -6.04 -26.87
C GLY A 21 26.62 -5.92 -27.33
N LEU A 22 25.99 -4.75 -27.14
CA LEU A 22 24.62 -4.48 -27.60
C LEU A 22 24.63 -3.96 -29.04
N THR A 23 23.49 -4.08 -29.74
CA THR A 23 23.35 -3.43 -31.06
C THR A 23 22.88 -1.98 -30.92
N PRO A 24 23.27 -1.06 -31.83
CA PRO A 24 22.73 0.31 -31.84
C PRO A 24 21.20 0.36 -31.93
N SER A 25 20.60 -0.61 -32.62
CA SER A 25 19.14 -0.74 -32.74
C SER A 25 18.48 -1.07 -31.39
N LEU A 26 19.09 -1.96 -30.60
CA LEU A 26 18.57 -2.33 -29.28
C LEU A 26 18.63 -1.15 -28.30
N LEU A 27 19.72 -0.38 -28.31
CA LEU A 27 19.85 0.84 -27.51
C LEU A 27 18.77 1.88 -27.85
N ARG A 28 18.40 2.02 -29.13
CA ARG A 28 17.31 2.90 -29.58
C ARG A 28 15.94 2.41 -29.11
N ILE A 29 15.71 1.10 -29.14
CA ILE A 29 14.46 0.50 -28.63
C ILE A 29 14.33 0.74 -27.13
N TRP A 30 15.42 0.59 -26.38
CA TRP A 30 15.43 0.85 -24.94
C TRP A 30 15.11 2.32 -24.66
N GLU A 31 15.80 3.26 -25.35
CA GLU A 31 15.52 4.69 -25.26
C GLU A 31 14.04 5.00 -25.53
N SER A 32 13.48 4.48 -26.63
CA SER A 32 12.09 4.79 -26.99
C SER A 32 11.05 4.18 -26.05
N ARG A 33 11.32 2.98 -25.52
CA ARG A 33 10.35 2.22 -24.73
C ARG A 33 10.38 2.56 -23.25
N TYR A 34 11.57 2.83 -22.72
CA TYR A 34 11.80 3.03 -21.29
C TYR A 34 12.32 4.43 -20.95
N GLY A 35 12.56 5.29 -21.94
CA GLY A 35 13.19 6.60 -21.73
C GLY A 35 14.67 6.53 -21.36
N TRP A 36 15.26 5.34 -21.43
CA TRP A 36 16.63 5.05 -21.01
C TRP A 36 17.31 4.08 -21.98
N PRO A 37 18.60 4.28 -22.34
CA PRO A 37 19.47 5.36 -21.90
C PRO A 37 19.04 6.72 -22.47
N THR A 38 19.47 7.79 -21.82
CA THR A 38 19.10 9.17 -22.15
C THR A 38 20.28 9.86 -22.84
N PRO A 39 20.48 9.68 -24.16
CA PRO A 39 21.59 10.28 -24.88
C PRO A 39 21.45 11.79 -24.98
N ARG A 40 22.57 12.50 -24.92
CA ARG A 40 22.64 13.90 -25.36
C ARG A 40 22.65 13.93 -26.89
N ARG A 41 21.87 14.83 -27.48
CA ARG A 41 21.91 15.08 -28.92
C ARG A 41 22.86 16.22 -29.25
N LEU A 42 23.74 16.00 -30.22
CA LEU A 42 24.55 17.04 -30.83
C LEU A 42 23.71 17.88 -31.81
N ALA A 43 24.23 19.04 -32.23
CA ALA A 43 23.54 19.95 -33.15
C ALA A 43 23.18 19.30 -34.50
N ASN A 44 23.94 18.29 -34.91
CA ASN A 44 23.72 17.48 -36.11
C ASN A 44 22.76 16.29 -35.88
N GLY A 45 22.12 16.20 -34.70
CA GLY A 45 21.13 15.17 -34.36
C GLY A 45 21.70 13.82 -33.91
N TYR A 46 23.02 13.65 -33.88
CA TYR A 46 23.64 12.39 -33.43
C TYR A 46 23.54 12.22 -31.91
N ARG A 47 23.38 10.96 -31.48
CA ARG A 47 23.33 10.57 -30.07
C ARG A 47 24.72 10.40 -29.50
N THR A 48 24.93 10.99 -28.34
CA THR A 48 26.16 10.93 -27.56
C THR A 48 25.87 10.56 -26.11
N TYR A 49 26.74 9.78 -25.51
CA TYR A 49 26.60 9.23 -24.17
C TYR A 49 27.79 9.66 -23.32
N HIS A 50 27.52 9.95 -22.05
CA HIS A 50 28.58 10.23 -21.09
C HIS A 50 29.26 8.91 -20.64
N PRO A 51 30.57 8.89 -20.33
CA PRO A 51 31.25 7.68 -19.84
C PRO A 51 30.54 7.00 -18.66
N ARG A 52 30.08 7.80 -17.67
CA ARG A 52 29.26 7.27 -16.56
C ARG A 52 28.01 6.51 -17.02
N GLN A 53 27.37 6.97 -18.09
CA GLN A 53 26.19 6.30 -18.66
C GLN A 53 26.57 5.02 -19.40
N LEU A 54 27.80 4.92 -19.94
CA LEU A 54 28.31 3.66 -20.50
C LEU A 54 28.40 2.58 -19.42
N ASP A 55 28.90 2.90 -18.23
CA ASP A 55 29.04 1.92 -17.15
C ASP A 55 27.69 1.38 -16.69
N ASP A 56 26.67 2.24 -16.63
CA ASP A 56 25.29 1.83 -16.41
C ASP A 56 24.79 0.93 -17.55
N ILE A 57 25.01 1.32 -18.82
CA ILE A 57 24.60 0.51 -19.98
C ILE A 57 25.26 -0.88 -19.96
N ARG A 58 26.54 -0.98 -19.58
CA ARG A 58 27.24 -2.26 -19.42
C ARG A 58 26.58 -3.13 -18.36
N ARG A 59 26.31 -2.58 -17.18
CA ARG A 59 25.71 -3.33 -16.08
C ARG A 59 24.28 -3.78 -16.41
N VAL A 60 23.49 -2.97 -17.11
CA VAL A 60 22.16 -3.42 -17.60
C VAL A 60 22.32 -4.51 -18.64
N ALA A 61 23.27 -4.38 -19.57
CA ALA A 61 23.54 -5.40 -20.57
C ALA A 61 23.87 -6.74 -19.91
N GLU A 62 24.76 -6.78 -18.91
CA GLU A 62 25.12 -7.99 -18.16
C GLU A 62 23.90 -8.66 -17.53
N LEU A 63 23.02 -7.88 -16.88
CA LEU A 63 21.81 -8.39 -16.24
C LEU A 63 20.81 -8.97 -17.25
N VAL A 64 20.68 -8.32 -18.41
CA VAL A 64 19.83 -8.82 -19.51
C VAL A 64 20.40 -10.10 -20.10
N HIS A 65 21.72 -10.19 -20.31
CA HIS A 65 22.38 -11.42 -20.74
C HIS A 65 22.24 -12.55 -19.71
N ALA A 66 22.18 -12.22 -18.42
CA ALA A 66 21.87 -13.15 -17.33
C ALA A 66 20.37 -13.54 -17.24
N GLY A 67 19.55 -13.14 -18.22
CA GLY A 67 18.15 -13.55 -18.34
C GLY A 67 17.14 -12.66 -17.60
N LYS A 68 17.56 -11.52 -17.03
CA LYS A 68 16.61 -10.58 -16.41
C LYS A 68 15.92 -9.73 -17.47
N PRO A 69 14.59 -9.60 -17.45
CA PRO A 69 13.89 -8.75 -18.42
C PRO A 69 14.22 -7.28 -18.13
N ILE A 70 14.56 -6.50 -19.17
CA ILE A 70 14.92 -5.08 -19.01
C ILE A 70 13.84 -4.24 -18.32
N GLY A 71 12.55 -4.54 -18.54
CA GLY A 71 11.45 -3.84 -17.87
C GLY A 71 11.43 -4.03 -16.34
N SER A 72 12.14 -5.03 -15.81
CA SER A 72 12.35 -5.19 -14.36
C SER A 72 13.57 -4.44 -13.82
N ILE A 73 14.49 -4.03 -14.72
CA ILE A 73 15.72 -3.32 -14.40
C ILE A 73 15.47 -1.81 -14.50
N ILE A 74 14.76 -1.33 -15.52
CA ILE A 74 14.47 0.09 -15.68
C ILE A 74 13.13 0.43 -15.00
N SER A 75 13.16 1.35 -14.04
CA SER A 75 11.98 1.88 -13.34
C SER A 75 12.00 3.41 -13.42
N ASP A 76 10.88 4.03 -13.81
CA ASP A 76 10.73 5.48 -13.95
C ASP A 76 11.85 6.16 -14.77
N GLY A 77 12.33 5.49 -15.83
CA GLY A 77 13.36 6.01 -16.73
C GLY A 77 14.80 5.89 -16.23
N LEU A 78 15.05 5.16 -15.14
CA LEU A 78 16.38 4.95 -14.59
C LEU A 78 16.65 3.47 -14.25
N PRO A 79 17.91 3.01 -14.33
CA PRO A 79 18.28 1.64 -13.98
C PRO A 79 18.27 1.45 -12.47
N SER A 80 17.57 0.40 -12.04
CA SER A 80 17.49 -0.12 -10.69
C SER A 80 18.41 -1.34 -10.58
N TRP A 81 19.47 -1.21 -9.78
CA TRP A 81 20.52 -2.22 -9.69
C TRP A 81 20.16 -3.35 -8.71
N PRO A 82 20.26 -4.63 -9.09
CA PRO A 82 20.04 -5.77 -8.19
C PRO A 82 21.11 -5.98 -7.11
N SER A 83 22.05 -5.04 -6.92
CA SER A 83 23.18 -5.21 -6.01
C SER A 83 23.66 -3.87 -5.47
N ASP A 84 22.80 -3.27 -4.64
CA ASP A 84 23.20 -2.48 -3.47
C ASP A 84 22.21 -2.81 -2.34
N PRO A 85 22.53 -3.74 -1.42
CA PRO A 85 21.64 -4.07 -0.31
C PRO A 85 21.35 -2.88 0.63
N ALA A 86 22.14 -1.80 0.56
CA ALA A 86 21.87 -0.57 1.27
C ALA A 86 20.86 0.34 0.55
N ARG A 87 20.64 0.15 -0.77
CA ARG A 87 19.77 0.99 -1.60
C ARG A 87 18.67 0.26 -2.38
N ALA A 88 18.58 -1.06 -2.27
CA ALA A 88 17.35 -1.78 -2.62
C ALA A 88 16.21 -1.11 -1.85
N PRO A 89 15.06 -0.76 -2.48
CA PRO A 89 13.92 -0.27 -1.73
C PRO A 89 13.61 -1.35 -0.69
N ARG A 90 13.92 -1.07 0.58
CA ARG A 90 13.62 -1.98 1.68
C ARG A 90 12.13 -2.24 1.57
N ARG A 91 11.76 -3.48 1.26
CA ARG A 91 10.36 -3.88 1.28
C ARG A 91 9.85 -3.48 2.66
N PRO A 92 8.79 -2.66 2.74
CA PRO A 92 8.30 -2.19 4.02
C PRO A 92 7.87 -3.43 4.75
N ARG A 93 8.51 -3.76 5.88
CA ARG A 93 7.95 -4.76 6.77
C ARG A 93 6.77 -4.10 7.44
N LEU A 94 5.58 -4.66 7.26
CA LEU A 94 4.36 -4.14 7.86
C LEU A 94 4.35 -4.48 9.35
N SER A 95 5.18 -3.79 10.12
CA SER A 95 5.41 -4.02 11.53
C SER A 95 4.13 -3.86 12.36
N ALA A 96 3.31 -2.86 12.04
CA ALA A 96 2.04 -2.64 12.71
C ALA A 96 1.03 -3.74 12.34
N ALA A 97 0.91 -4.09 11.06
CA ALA A 97 -0.02 -5.14 10.62
C ALA A 97 0.39 -6.55 11.10
N ARG A 98 1.69 -6.85 11.12
CA ARG A 98 2.25 -8.11 11.64
C ARG A 98 2.15 -8.19 13.17
N GLY A 99 2.23 -7.06 13.87
CA GLY A 99 2.08 -6.97 15.32
C GLY A 99 0.64 -7.14 15.84
N LEU A 100 -0.36 -7.21 14.96
CA LEU A 100 -1.74 -7.51 15.35
C LEU A 100 -1.85 -8.92 15.98
N PRO A 101 -2.80 -9.16 16.90
CA PRO A 101 -3.04 -10.48 17.48
C PRO A 101 -3.13 -11.58 16.42
N ALA A 102 -2.58 -12.75 16.74
CA ALA A 102 -2.50 -13.86 15.79
C ALA A 102 -3.89 -14.28 15.30
N ALA A 103 -3.97 -14.63 14.01
CA ALA A 103 -5.14 -15.32 13.46
C ALA A 103 -5.26 -16.74 14.06
N PRO A 104 -6.45 -17.36 13.99
CA PRO A 104 -6.58 -18.78 14.30
C PRO A 104 -5.57 -19.63 13.51
N ALA A 105 -5.10 -20.71 14.11
CA ALA A 105 -4.14 -21.61 13.48
C ALA A 105 -4.73 -22.27 12.22
N GLY A 106 -3.84 -22.78 11.36
CA GLY A 106 -4.22 -23.45 10.11
C GLY A 106 -4.41 -22.46 8.96
N GLU A 107 -5.43 -22.67 8.14
CA GLU A 107 -5.63 -21.96 6.88
C GLU A 107 -5.81 -20.44 7.06
N ALA A 108 -6.42 -19.99 8.16
CA ALA A 108 -6.57 -18.58 8.48
C ALA A 108 -5.21 -17.87 8.66
N ALA A 109 -4.29 -18.49 9.39
CA ALA A 109 -2.93 -17.96 9.56
C ALA A 109 -2.15 -17.94 8.25
N SER A 110 -2.25 -18.99 7.43
CA SER A 110 -1.60 -19.05 6.12
C SER A 110 -2.10 -17.95 5.18
N LEU A 111 -3.42 -17.76 5.08
CA LEU A 111 -4.02 -16.73 4.23
C LEU A 111 -3.73 -15.31 4.75
N ARG A 112 -3.61 -15.12 6.06
CA ARG A 112 -3.14 -13.85 6.63
C ARG A 112 -1.70 -13.55 6.21
N GLU A 113 -0.82 -14.54 6.24
CA GLU A 113 0.56 -14.37 5.77
C GLU A 113 0.62 -14.09 4.27
N ASP A 114 -0.21 -14.76 3.46
CA ASP A 114 -0.32 -14.49 2.03
C ASP A 114 -0.78 -13.05 1.76
N LEU A 115 -1.79 -12.57 2.50
CA LEU A 115 -2.27 -11.19 2.44
C LEU A 115 -1.15 -10.20 2.79
N LEU A 116 -0.47 -10.38 3.92
CA LEU A 116 0.61 -9.49 4.36
C LEU A 116 1.77 -9.50 3.36
N ASN A 117 2.16 -10.67 2.87
CA ASN A 117 3.18 -10.80 1.83
C ASN A 117 2.74 -10.11 0.54
N ALA A 118 1.47 -10.20 0.14
CA ALA A 118 0.97 -9.50 -1.04
C ALA A 118 1.07 -7.97 -0.89
N LEU A 119 0.74 -7.43 0.28
CA LEU A 119 0.87 -6.00 0.59
C LEU A 119 2.33 -5.54 0.56
N GLU A 120 3.24 -6.27 1.21
CA GLU A 120 4.68 -5.94 1.24
C GLU A 120 5.34 -5.97 -0.14
N ASN A 121 4.71 -6.67 -1.10
CA ASN A 121 5.19 -6.83 -2.48
C ASN A 121 4.37 -6.04 -3.50
N ASP A 122 3.50 -5.12 -3.06
CA ASP A 122 2.68 -4.27 -3.94
C ASP A 122 1.80 -5.07 -4.92
N ARG A 123 1.19 -6.16 -4.44
CA ARG A 123 0.32 -7.07 -5.23
C ARG A 123 -1.14 -6.98 -4.78
N ALA A 124 -1.80 -5.86 -5.06
CA ALA A 124 -3.21 -5.66 -4.68
C ALA A 124 -4.15 -6.80 -5.09
N PRO A 125 -4.10 -7.36 -6.31
CA PRO A 125 -4.98 -8.47 -6.69
C PRO A 125 -4.77 -9.75 -5.85
N ALA A 126 -3.54 -10.01 -5.41
CA ALA A 126 -3.24 -11.15 -4.54
C ALA A 126 -3.75 -10.92 -3.11
N ALA A 127 -3.64 -9.69 -2.60
CA ALA A 127 -4.21 -9.29 -1.33
C ALA A 127 -5.75 -9.42 -1.33
N GLU A 128 -6.41 -8.96 -2.40
CA GLU A 128 -7.85 -9.12 -2.60
C GLU A 128 -8.26 -10.60 -2.63
N ALA A 129 -7.55 -11.44 -3.39
CA ALA A 129 -7.84 -12.87 -3.49
C ALA A 129 -7.69 -13.59 -2.13
N ALA A 130 -6.68 -13.23 -1.33
CA ALA A 130 -6.51 -13.75 0.02
C ALA A 130 -7.69 -13.37 0.93
N LEU A 131 -8.10 -12.09 0.90
CA LEU A 131 -9.23 -11.61 1.70
C LEU A 131 -10.56 -12.26 1.29
N GLN A 132 -10.78 -12.46 -0.01
CA GLN A 132 -11.95 -13.17 -0.52
C GLN A 132 -11.96 -14.64 -0.10
N ARG A 133 -10.82 -15.33 -0.12
CA ARG A 133 -10.72 -16.72 0.37
C ARG A 133 -11.01 -16.82 1.86
N LEU A 134 -10.49 -15.90 2.67
CA LEU A 134 -10.75 -15.86 4.12
C LEU A 134 -12.25 -15.86 4.43
N ALA A 135 -13.05 -15.12 3.66
CA ALA A 135 -14.51 -15.07 3.82
C ALA A 135 -15.24 -16.41 3.63
N TRP A 136 -14.59 -17.41 3.00
CA TRP A 136 -15.15 -18.74 2.77
C TRP A 136 -14.62 -19.80 3.73
N VAL A 137 -13.38 -19.66 4.19
CA VAL A 137 -12.70 -20.72 4.97
C VAL A 137 -12.64 -20.41 6.47
N VAL A 138 -12.89 -19.15 6.86
CA VAL A 138 -12.80 -18.68 8.25
C VAL A 138 -14.19 -18.34 8.77
N ARG A 139 -14.41 -18.55 10.08
CA ARG A 139 -15.68 -18.15 10.71
C ARG A 139 -15.82 -16.62 10.66
N PRO A 140 -17.05 -16.08 10.53
CA PRO A 140 -17.30 -14.64 10.54
C PRO A 140 -16.61 -13.86 11.67
N ALA A 141 -16.57 -14.43 12.88
CA ALA A 141 -15.93 -13.82 14.04
C ALA A 141 -14.40 -13.73 13.93
N ASP A 142 -13.78 -14.61 13.15
CA ASP A 142 -12.33 -14.71 13.03
C ASP A 142 -11.79 -13.90 11.82
N GLU A 143 -12.66 -13.48 10.89
CA GLU A 143 -12.30 -12.70 9.70
C GLU A 143 -11.64 -11.36 10.03
N ALA A 144 -12.02 -10.76 11.16
CA ALA A 144 -11.51 -9.46 11.58
C ALA A 144 -10.00 -9.50 11.80
N LEU A 145 -9.52 -10.49 12.58
CA LEU A 145 -8.09 -10.67 12.87
C LEU A 145 -7.35 -11.39 11.73
N SER A 146 -8.05 -12.20 10.94
CA SER A 146 -7.42 -12.96 9.86
C SER A 146 -7.18 -12.14 8.61
N GLY A 147 -8.05 -11.18 8.29
CA GLY A 147 -7.98 -10.44 7.01
C GLY A 147 -8.33 -8.96 7.07
N LEU A 148 -9.43 -8.58 7.70
CA LEU A 148 -9.93 -7.21 7.62
C LEU A 148 -8.98 -6.19 8.28
N LEU A 149 -8.52 -6.47 9.51
CA LEU A 149 -7.56 -5.62 10.21
C LEU A 149 -6.18 -5.64 9.56
N PRO A 150 -5.57 -6.81 9.21
CA PRO A 150 -4.30 -6.83 8.49
C PRO A 150 -4.32 -6.04 7.17
N ALA A 151 -5.39 -6.15 6.38
CA ALA A 151 -5.53 -5.39 5.13
C ALA A 151 -5.62 -3.88 5.37
N LEU A 152 -6.46 -3.46 6.32
CA LEU A 152 -6.63 -2.05 6.68
C LEU A 152 -5.34 -1.44 7.23
N VAL A 153 -4.74 -2.09 8.24
CA VAL A 153 -3.51 -1.61 8.90
C VAL A 153 -2.33 -1.65 7.96
N GLY A 154 -2.18 -2.71 7.17
CA GLY A 154 -1.10 -2.79 6.18
C GLY A 154 -1.21 -1.71 5.10
N SER A 155 -2.42 -1.42 4.61
CA SER A 155 -2.62 -0.38 3.59
C SER A 155 -2.28 1.01 4.11
N ALA A 156 -2.66 1.31 5.35
CA ALA A 156 -2.34 2.58 5.97
C ALA A 156 -0.87 2.72 6.38
N GLU A 157 -0.23 1.64 6.83
CA GLU A 157 1.22 1.62 7.10
C GLU A 157 2.02 1.89 5.81
N LEU A 158 1.60 1.32 4.68
CA LEU A 158 2.14 1.61 3.35
C LEU A 158 1.95 3.09 2.96
N ALA A 159 0.75 3.64 3.13
CA ALA A 159 0.45 5.04 2.84
C ALA A 159 1.28 6.00 3.71
N ALA A 160 1.39 5.74 5.02
CA ALA A 160 2.18 6.52 5.96
C ALA A 160 3.68 6.48 5.64
N ALA A 161 4.18 5.36 5.09
CA ALA A 161 5.55 5.24 4.59
C ALA A 161 5.77 5.94 3.24
N GLY A 162 4.79 6.68 2.72
CA GLY A 162 4.86 7.37 1.43
C GLY A 162 4.81 6.43 0.22
N ARG A 163 4.35 5.18 0.42
CA ARG A 163 4.29 4.14 -0.62
C ARG A 163 2.94 3.44 -0.61
N PRO A 164 1.82 4.15 -0.86
CA PRO A 164 0.50 3.54 -0.89
C PRO A 164 0.45 2.40 -1.90
N LEU A 165 -0.34 1.37 -1.58
CA LEU A 165 -0.55 0.21 -2.44
C LEU A 165 -1.12 0.63 -3.79
N ARG A 166 -0.47 0.21 -4.90
CA ARG A 166 -0.99 0.47 -6.24
C ARG A 166 -2.33 -0.23 -6.43
N ASP A 167 -3.32 0.49 -6.95
CA ASP A 167 -4.70 0.01 -7.10
C ASP A 167 -5.36 -0.45 -5.78
N GLY A 168 -4.87 0.01 -4.62
CA GLY A 168 -5.34 -0.43 -3.30
C GLY A 168 -6.76 -0.03 -2.91
N ASN A 169 -7.41 0.84 -3.69
CA ASN A 169 -8.81 1.22 -3.44
C ASN A 169 -9.75 0.01 -3.49
N ARG A 170 -9.54 -0.94 -4.40
CA ARG A 170 -10.41 -2.13 -4.47
C ARG A 170 -10.31 -2.98 -3.21
N LEU A 171 -9.12 -3.12 -2.65
CA LEU A 171 -8.92 -3.82 -1.38
C LEU A 171 -9.65 -3.13 -0.23
N LEU A 172 -9.55 -1.81 -0.11
CA LEU A 172 -10.24 -1.06 0.95
C LEU A 172 -11.77 -1.09 0.78
N GLU A 173 -12.27 -1.07 -0.46
CA GLU A 173 -13.70 -1.30 -0.76
C GLU A 173 -14.15 -2.68 -0.32
N LEU A 174 -13.36 -3.72 -0.63
CA LEU A 174 -13.63 -5.09 -0.23
C LEU A 174 -13.69 -5.22 1.30
N VAL A 175 -12.74 -4.62 2.02
CA VAL A 175 -12.71 -4.58 3.49
C VAL A 175 -13.96 -3.91 4.04
N ALA A 176 -14.28 -2.70 3.57
CA ALA A 176 -15.45 -1.96 4.04
C ALA A 176 -16.76 -2.72 3.77
N ASN A 177 -16.92 -3.27 2.57
CA ASN A 177 -18.10 -4.00 2.16
C ASN A 177 -18.27 -5.29 2.95
N ARG A 178 -17.18 -6.04 3.18
CA ARG A 178 -17.24 -7.27 3.96
C ARG A 178 -17.61 -7.01 5.41
N ALA A 179 -17.01 -6.00 6.05
CA ALA A 179 -17.37 -5.63 7.42
C ALA A 179 -18.85 -5.20 7.54
N ARG A 180 -19.38 -4.46 6.56
CA ARG A 180 -20.83 -4.14 6.51
C ARG A 180 -21.71 -5.38 6.35
N GLN A 181 -21.31 -6.35 5.54
CA GLN A 181 -22.06 -7.61 5.39
C GLN A 181 -22.13 -8.36 6.73
N LEU A 182 -21.00 -8.44 7.45
CA LEU A 182 -20.94 -9.05 8.78
C LEU A 182 -21.84 -8.32 9.79
N LEU A 183 -21.84 -6.98 9.76
CA LEU A 183 -22.73 -6.15 10.59
C LEU A 183 -24.20 -6.37 10.29
N ARG A 184 -24.60 -6.49 9.01
CA ARG A 184 -26.00 -6.76 8.63
C ARG A 184 -26.51 -8.10 9.14
N ALA A 185 -25.63 -9.07 9.33
CA ALA A 185 -25.98 -10.34 9.95
C ALA A 185 -26.21 -10.21 11.48
N SER A 186 -25.73 -9.14 12.11
CA SER A 186 -25.97 -8.82 13.52
C SER A 186 -27.21 -7.95 13.71
N ARG A 187 -27.95 -8.13 14.81
CA ARG A 187 -29.12 -7.30 15.14
C ARG A 187 -28.73 -6.19 16.11
N ALA A 188 -28.99 -4.94 15.74
CA ALA A 188 -28.84 -3.80 16.64
C ALA A 188 -29.99 -3.77 17.67
N ALA A 189 -29.63 -3.74 18.95
CA ALA A 189 -30.53 -3.51 20.07
C ALA A 189 -30.81 -2.01 20.29
N PRO A 190 -31.93 -1.64 20.95
CA PRO A 190 -32.21 -0.27 21.36
C PRO A 190 -31.06 0.32 22.20
N GLY A 191 -30.70 1.58 21.96
CA GLY A 191 -29.55 2.23 22.62
C GLY A 191 -28.18 1.90 22.01
N ALA A 192 -28.17 1.38 20.77
CA ALA A 192 -26.95 1.11 20.01
C ALA A 192 -26.04 2.34 19.88
N VAL A 193 -24.73 2.09 19.93
CA VAL A 193 -23.71 3.11 19.64
C VAL A 193 -23.75 3.40 18.14
N ARG A 194 -23.85 4.67 17.76
CA ARG A 194 -23.72 5.07 16.36
C ARG A 194 -22.27 5.30 16.01
N ILE A 195 -21.83 4.74 14.90
CA ILE A 195 -20.48 4.94 14.35
C ILE A 195 -20.61 5.51 12.95
N ALA A 196 -19.83 6.52 12.62
CA ALA A 196 -19.80 7.14 11.30
C ALA A 196 -18.34 7.36 10.84
N PRO A 197 -18.07 7.29 9.52
CA PRO A 197 -16.76 7.67 9.00
C PRO A 197 -16.54 9.19 9.13
N LEU A 198 -15.37 9.60 9.59
CA LEU A 198 -14.99 11.02 9.64
C LEU A 198 -14.33 11.42 8.31
N GLY A 199 -15.16 11.65 7.30
CA GLY A 199 -14.75 11.99 5.92
C GLY A 199 -15.24 11.00 4.87
N ALA A 200 -15.30 11.45 3.62
CA ALA A 200 -15.84 10.67 2.50
C ALA A 200 -14.84 9.68 1.86
N CYS A 201 -13.59 9.64 2.31
CA CYS A 201 -12.61 8.69 1.78
C CYS A 201 -12.96 7.24 2.10
N LEU A 202 -12.41 6.38 1.26
CA LEU A 202 -12.60 4.96 1.37
C LEU A 202 -11.96 4.37 2.64
N GLU A 203 -10.80 4.88 3.03
CA GLU A 203 -10.10 4.49 4.27
C GLU A 203 -10.98 4.75 5.49
N ALA A 204 -11.56 5.95 5.62
CA ALA A 204 -12.47 6.28 6.73
C ALA A 204 -13.70 5.36 6.77
N ARG A 205 -14.26 5.01 5.60
CA ARG A 205 -15.36 4.05 5.49
C ARG A 205 -14.96 2.63 5.93
N ALA A 206 -13.78 2.17 5.52
CA ALA A 206 -13.25 0.86 5.91
C ALA A 206 -12.98 0.80 7.42
N VAL A 207 -12.36 1.85 7.97
CA VAL A 207 -12.16 2.06 9.41
C VAL A 207 -13.46 1.95 10.18
N ALA A 208 -14.46 2.76 9.82
CA ALA A 208 -15.73 2.80 10.53
C ALA A 208 -16.44 1.45 10.51
N ALA A 209 -16.45 0.78 9.36
CA ALA A 209 -17.08 -0.53 9.21
C ALA A 209 -16.36 -1.63 10.02
N VAL A 210 -15.03 -1.68 9.99
CA VAL A 210 -14.25 -2.68 10.74
C VAL A 210 -14.36 -2.44 12.24
N ALA A 211 -14.27 -1.19 12.70
CA ALA A 211 -14.42 -0.84 14.10
C ALA A 211 -15.82 -1.19 14.64
N ALA A 212 -16.87 -0.90 13.86
CA ALA A 212 -18.23 -1.30 14.18
C ALA A 212 -18.33 -2.83 14.33
N TRP A 213 -17.75 -3.60 13.40
CA TRP A 213 -17.76 -5.06 13.48
C TRP A 213 -17.03 -5.57 14.73
N LEU A 214 -15.85 -5.04 15.05
CA LEU A 214 -15.09 -5.42 16.25
C LEU A 214 -15.89 -5.19 17.55
N LEU A 215 -16.60 -4.05 17.64
CA LEU A 215 -17.44 -3.73 18.79
C LEU A 215 -18.65 -4.68 18.89
N THR A 216 -19.28 -5.00 17.77
CA THR A 216 -20.36 -6.00 17.70
C THR A 216 -19.89 -7.37 18.20
N MET A 217 -18.70 -7.84 17.78
CA MET A 217 -18.15 -9.11 18.25
C MET A 217 -17.88 -9.14 19.75
N ARG A 218 -17.75 -7.98 20.39
CA ARG A 218 -17.60 -7.83 21.85
C ARG A 218 -18.92 -7.66 22.59
N GLY A 219 -20.05 -7.84 21.91
CA GLY A 219 -21.38 -7.72 22.49
C GLY A 219 -21.90 -6.29 22.60
N THR A 220 -21.22 -5.31 21.99
CA THR A 220 -21.74 -3.93 21.92
C THR A 220 -22.72 -3.82 20.75
N SER A 221 -23.93 -3.34 21.02
CA SER A 221 -24.88 -3.02 19.95
C SER A 221 -24.42 -1.78 19.18
N VAL A 222 -24.20 -1.90 17.86
CA VAL A 222 -23.69 -0.83 17.02
C VAL A 222 -24.58 -0.60 15.80
N VAL A 223 -24.77 0.66 15.43
CA VAL A 223 -25.36 1.09 14.16
C VAL A 223 -24.32 1.89 13.38
N LEU A 224 -23.94 1.39 12.20
CA LEU A 224 -23.05 2.11 11.29
C LEU A 224 -23.87 3.07 10.42
N SER A 225 -23.49 4.35 10.42
CA SER A 225 -24.01 5.37 9.53
C SER A 225 -23.26 5.35 8.20
N ASP A 226 -24.01 5.43 7.09
CA ASP A 226 -23.43 5.60 5.75
C ASP A 226 -23.04 7.06 5.47
N ALA A 227 -23.61 8.02 6.21
CA ALA A 227 -23.27 9.43 6.09
C ALA A 227 -21.93 9.72 6.78
N ALA A 228 -21.01 10.30 6.03
CA ALA A 228 -19.73 10.78 6.55
C ALA A 228 -19.93 12.08 7.35
N LEU A 229 -19.19 12.21 8.44
CA LEU A 229 -19.11 13.43 9.23
C LEU A 229 -17.91 14.25 8.74
N GLY A 230 -18.16 15.46 8.24
CA GLY A 230 -17.14 16.36 7.68
C GLY A 230 -16.82 16.11 6.20
N GLU A 231 -16.30 17.14 5.52
CA GLU A 231 -16.07 17.15 4.07
C GLU A 231 -14.64 16.72 3.66
N GLY A 232 -13.73 16.53 4.62
CA GLY A 232 -12.31 16.27 4.36
C GLY A 232 -11.89 14.83 4.63
N CYS A 233 -10.96 14.32 3.81
CA CYS A 233 -10.09 13.22 4.20
C CYS A 233 -9.06 13.83 5.16
N GLY A 234 -9.25 13.70 6.47
CA GLY A 234 -8.34 14.30 7.45
C GLY A 234 -6.87 14.02 7.11
N GLN A 235 -6.02 15.04 7.18
CA GLN A 235 -4.57 14.85 7.02
C GLN A 235 -4.10 13.74 7.98
N ALA A 236 -3.35 12.78 7.45
CA ALA A 236 -2.66 11.68 8.12
C ALA A 236 -2.96 11.54 9.63
N GLY A 237 -3.99 10.76 9.92
CA GLY A 237 -4.51 10.51 11.26
C GLY A 237 -5.89 9.91 11.04
N TRP A 238 -6.10 8.69 11.51
CA TRP A 238 -7.35 8.00 11.24
C TRP A 238 -8.35 8.53 12.27
N TRP A 239 -9.64 8.55 12.01
CA TRP A 239 -10.57 9.15 12.96
C TRP A 239 -11.91 8.42 12.93
N LEU A 240 -12.45 8.11 14.10
CA LEU A 240 -13.77 7.51 14.29
C LEU A 240 -14.59 8.37 15.25
N ALA A 241 -15.85 8.63 14.91
CA ALA A 241 -16.81 9.28 15.82
C ALA A 241 -17.84 8.25 16.34
N ALA A 242 -18.07 8.22 17.65
CA ALA A 242 -19.01 7.33 18.32
C ALA A 242 -19.89 8.06 19.35
N ASP A 243 -21.20 7.78 19.36
CA ASP A 243 -22.17 8.48 20.21
C ASP A 243 -23.36 7.57 20.67
N LYS A 244 -23.98 7.90 21.81
CA LYS A 244 -25.18 7.25 22.38
C LYS A 244 -26.38 8.22 22.31
N ALA A 245 -27.50 7.76 21.75
CA ALA A 245 -28.73 8.56 21.64
C ALA A 245 -29.33 8.99 23.02
N PRO A 246 -30.08 10.12 23.11
CA PRO A 246 -30.47 11.03 22.02
C PRO A 246 -29.53 12.23 21.93
N ALA A 247 -28.80 12.35 20.82
CA ALA A 247 -27.72 13.33 20.68
C ALA A 247 -28.06 14.45 19.68
N SER A 248 -27.85 15.68 20.12
CA SER A 248 -27.84 16.90 19.34
C SER A 248 -26.39 17.31 19.07
N GLY A 249 -25.89 17.06 17.85
CA GLY A 249 -24.57 17.51 17.41
C GLY A 249 -23.47 16.42 17.40
N PRO A 250 -22.28 16.72 16.84
CA PRO A 250 -21.14 15.81 16.82
C PRO A 250 -20.46 15.76 18.19
N ASP A 251 -21.16 15.26 19.20
CA ASP A 251 -20.57 14.96 20.50
C ASP A 251 -20.04 13.52 20.48
N GLY A 252 -18.82 13.34 19.96
CA GLY A 252 -18.19 12.03 19.85
C GLY A 252 -16.68 12.13 19.87
N ARG A 253 -16.03 11.41 20.79
CA ARG A 253 -14.58 11.34 20.94
C ARG A 253 -13.95 10.83 19.64
N ILE A 254 -12.92 11.52 19.17
CA ILE A 254 -12.20 11.21 17.95
C ILE A 254 -11.00 10.32 18.31
N ASP A 255 -11.05 9.03 17.95
CA ASP A 255 -9.91 8.12 18.11
C ASP A 255 -9.41 7.65 16.75
N SER A 256 -8.09 7.55 16.62
CA SER A 256 -7.42 7.05 15.42
C SER A 256 -7.23 5.55 15.45
N LEU A 257 -7.17 4.90 14.30
CA LEU A 257 -6.38 3.70 14.11
C LEU A 257 -4.99 4.19 13.58
N GLY A 258 -3.86 3.60 13.95
CA GLY A 258 -2.55 4.32 14.06
C GLY A 258 -1.94 4.98 12.80
N LEU A 259 -1.15 6.05 12.85
CA LEU A 259 0.14 6.24 13.54
C LEU A 259 0.22 7.74 13.91
N ASP A 260 0.49 8.19 15.15
CA ASP A 260 1.42 7.70 16.17
C ASP A 260 0.88 6.74 17.25
N GLY A 261 1.65 5.69 17.53
CA GLY A 261 1.47 4.80 18.68
C GLY A 261 0.50 3.65 18.44
N ALA A 262 1.00 2.42 18.49
CA ALA A 262 0.29 1.13 18.39
C ALA A 262 -0.85 0.91 19.40
N VAL A 263 -1.29 1.95 20.10
CA VAL A 263 -2.27 1.93 21.17
C VAL A 263 -3.67 1.80 20.59
N ALA A 264 -4.05 2.41 19.49
CA ALA A 264 -5.49 2.55 19.23
C ALA A 264 -6.21 1.32 18.62
N VAL A 265 -5.60 0.61 17.65
CA VAL A 265 -6.09 -0.72 17.22
C VAL A 265 -5.95 -1.72 18.36
N ALA A 266 -4.82 -1.70 19.07
CA ALA A 266 -4.57 -2.60 20.19
C ALA A 266 -5.45 -2.27 21.42
N THR A 267 -6.02 -1.07 21.52
CA THR A 267 -6.98 -0.64 22.56
C THR A 267 -8.37 -1.10 22.15
N LEU A 268 -8.78 -0.92 20.89
CA LEU A 268 -9.99 -1.56 20.34
C LEU A 268 -9.96 -3.09 20.46
N LEU A 269 -8.76 -3.70 20.45
CA LEU A 269 -8.53 -5.13 20.65
C LEU A 269 -8.21 -5.53 22.10
N ARG A 270 -8.07 -4.61 23.07
CA ARG A 270 -7.85 -4.95 24.49
C ARG A 270 -8.98 -4.52 25.42
N GLU A 271 -9.68 -3.43 25.12
CA GLU A 271 -10.74 -2.87 25.95
C GLU A 271 -12.09 -2.84 25.21
N ALA A 272 -13.17 -3.26 25.89
CA ALA A 272 -14.53 -3.25 25.35
C ALA A 272 -15.16 -1.88 25.66
N LEU A 273 -14.71 -0.83 24.97
CA LEU A 273 -14.95 0.58 25.29
C LEU A 273 -16.23 0.90 26.08
N PRO A 274 -16.09 1.28 27.36
CA PRO A 274 -16.84 2.36 27.93
C PRO A 274 -15.86 3.54 28.21
N TRP A 275 -16.38 4.77 28.31
CA TRP A 275 -15.74 5.99 28.86
C TRP A 275 -14.66 6.82 28.10
N ARG A 276 -14.63 8.11 28.48
CA ARG A 276 -14.06 9.35 27.88
C ARG A 276 -12.53 9.48 27.94
N VAL A 277 -11.95 10.26 27.03
CA VAL A 277 -10.76 11.13 27.26
C VAL A 277 -10.82 12.36 26.33
N ALA A 278 -10.88 13.55 26.93
CA ALA A 278 -10.37 14.81 26.35
C ALA A 278 -9.00 15.07 27.02
N LYS A 279 -7.98 15.68 26.43
CA LYS A 279 -7.91 16.85 25.54
C LYS A 279 -6.72 16.73 24.57
N ALA A 280 -6.85 17.31 23.38
CA ALA A 280 -5.71 17.99 22.73
C ALA A 280 -6.03 19.49 22.73
N ALA A 281 -5.05 20.29 23.15
CA ALA A 281 -5.06 21.73 23.47
C ALA A 281 -6.33 22.53 23.12
#